data_AF-A0A815RMC8-F1
#
_entry.id   AF-A0A815RMC8-F1
#
_cell.length_a   1.000
_cell.length_b   1.000
_cell.length_c   1.000
_cell.angle_alpha   90.00
_cell.angle_beta   90.00
_cell.angle_gamma   90.00
#
_symmetry.space_group_name_H-M   'P 1'
#
loop_
_entity.id
_entity.type
_entity.pdbx_description
1 polymer ?
#
loop_
_entity_poly.entity_id
_entity_poly.type
_entity_poly.pdbx_seq_one_letter_code
_entity_poly.pdbx_strand_id
1 'polypeptide(L)'
;MRVQVTTPAKDVRKLKEEMNKLSIPLHTDNEEFLNSSMQLICSIDSRVFQELNTLLCSETRGQGQLELLSFRDVAEGDETLNDLHEEKIND
;
A
#
# COMPACT_ATOMS: atom_id res chain seq x y z
N MET A 1 6.38 11.08 2.95
CA MET A 1 6.69 10.08 3.99
C MET A 1 6.58 8.70 3.39
N ARG A 2 7.55 7.82 3.59
CA ARG A 2 7.51 6.43 3.12
C ARG A 2 6.99 5.54 4.25
N VAL A 3 5.90 4.83 4.00
CA VAL A 3 5.24 3.95 4.96
C VAL A 3 5.11 2.54 4.39
N GLN A 4 5.05 1.57 5.29
CA GLN A 4 4.71 0.19 4.99
C GLN A 4 3.36 -0.14 5.58
N VAL A 5 2.43 -0.54 4.71
CA VAL A 5 1.10 -1.00 5.05
C VAL A 5 1.13 -2.53 4.99
N THR A 6 0.73 -3.20 6.07
CA THR A 6 0.57 -4.67 6.08
C THR A 6 -0.87 -5.00 6.40
N THR A 7 -1.54 -5.79 5.56
CA THR A 7 -2.95 -6.17 5.77
C THR A 7 -3.20 -7.63 5.41
N PRO A 8 -4.30 -8.23 5.88
CA PRO A 8 -4.75 -9.51 5.33
C PRO A 8 -5.08 -9.35 3.84
N ALA A 9 -4.70 -10.32 3.00
CA ALA A 9 -4.90 -10.27 1.55
C ALA A 9 -6.39 -10.13 1.16
N LYS A 10 -7.29 -10.70 1.97
CA LYS A 10 -8.75 -10.62 1.78
C LYS A 10 -9.33 -9.20 1.88
N ASP A 11 -8.67 -8.32 2.64
CA ASP A 11 -9.16 -6.97 2.94
C ASP A 11 -8.54 -5.89 2.02
N VAL A 12 -7.52 -6.26 1.23
CA VAL A 12 -6.78 -5.34 0.33
C VAL A 12 -7.70 -4.65 -0.66
N ARG A 13 -8.59 -5.41 -1.31
CA ARG A 13 -9.50 -4.86 -2.31
C ARG A 13 -10.37 -3.77 -1.71
N LYS A 14 -10.96 -4.04 -0.55
CA LYS A 14 -11.82 -3.09 0.16
C LYS A 14 -11.04 -1.85 0.58
N LEU A 15 -9.84 -2.04 1.13
CA LEU A 15 -8.95 -0.94 1.51
C LEU A 15 -8.60 -0.04 0.32
N LYS A 16 -8.20 -0.61 -0.83
CA LYS A 16 -7.87 0.15 -2.04
C LYS A 16 -9.07 0.95 -2.56
N GLU A 17 -10.27 0.36 -2.53
CA GLU A 17 -11.50 1.06 -2.92
C GLU A 17 -11.77 2.26 -2.02
N GLU A 18 -11.61 2.13 -0.70
CA GLU A 18 -11.80 3.24 0.24
C GLU A 18 -10.71 4.32 0.10
N MET A 19 -9.44 3.92 -0.10
CA MET A 19 -8.35 4.87 -0.37
C MET A 19 -8.62 5.71 -1.62
N ASN A 20 -9.18 5.08 -2.67
CA ASN A 20 -9.56 5.77 -3.90
C ASN A 20 -10.74 6.73 -3.66
N LYS A 21 -11.77 6.32 -2.90
CA LYS A 21 -12.90 7.19 -2.54
C LYS A 21 -12.48 8.42 -1.75
N LEU A 22 -11.52 8.27 -0.85
CA LEU A 22 -10.97 9.37 -0.05
C LEU A 22 -9.96 10.22 -0.82
N SER A 23 -9.66 9.88 -2.08
CA SER A 23 -8.68 10.57 -2.91
C SER A 23 -7.33 10.74 -2.21
N ILE A 24 -6.91 9.73 -1.43
CA ILE A 24 -5.65 9.76 -0.69
C ILE A 24 -4.51 9.71 -1.72
N PRO A 25 -3.68 10.76 -1.85
CA PRO A 25 -2.53 10.74 -2.73
C PRO A 25 -1.50 9.79 -2.13
N LEU A 26 -1.42 8.59 -2.70
CA LEU A 26 -0.39 7.62 -2.37
C LEU A 26 0.34 7.20 -3.63
N HIS A 27 1.65 7.09 -3.53
CA HIS A 27 2.48 6.53 -4.57
C HIS A 27 2.90 5.13 -4.15
N THR A 28 2.38 4.10 -4.82
CA THR A 28 2.78 2.72 -4.57
C THR A 28 4.18 2.52 -5.10
N ASP A 29 5.09 2.13 -4.20
CA ASP A 29 6.50 1.91 -4.50
C ASP A 29 6.76 0.41 -4.65
N ASN A 30 6.21 -0.42 -3.76
CA ASN A 30 6.25 -1.88 -3.89
C ASN A 30 4.98 -2.51 -3.31
N GLU A 31 4.45 -3.56 -3.95
CA GLU A 31 3.31 -4.33 -3.45
C GLU A 31 3.61 -5.82 -3.58
N GLU A 32 3.67 -6.52 -2.44
CA GLU A 32 3.97 -7.94 -2.36
C GLU A 32 2.92 -8.70 -1.54
N PHE A 33 2.53 -9.87 -2.03
CA PHE A 33 1.60 -10.77 -1.35
C PHE A 33 2.36 -11.95 -0.75
N LEU A 34 2.50 -11.96 0.58
CA LEU A 34 3.17 -13.01 1.32
C LEU A 34 2.15 -13.85 2.08
N ASN A 35 2.00 -15.11 1.66
CA ASN A 35 1.10 -16.11 2.24
C ASN A 35 -0.38 -15.68 2.26
N SER A 36 -0.80 -14.99 3.33
CA SER A 36 -2.18 -14.53 3.56
C SER A 36 -2.24 -13.03 3.93
N SER A 37 -1.13 -12.33 3.76
CA SER A 37 -1.02 -10.89 3.98
C SER A 37 -0.42 -10.19 2.76
N MET A 38 -0.85 -8.97 2.52
CA MET A 38 -0.23 -8.04 1.59
C MET A 38 0.67 -7.09 2.37
N GLN A 39 1.86 -6.86 1.84
CA GLN A 39 2.75 -5.78 2.23
C GLN A 39 2.82 -4.76 1.08
N LEU A 40 2.47 -3.53 1.38
CA LEU A 40 2.48 -2.41 0.46
C LEU A 40 3.41 -1.34 1.02
N ILE A 41 4.49 -1.05 0.31
CA ILE A 41 5.34 0.10 0.57
C ILE A 41 4.83 1.23 -0.32
N CYS A 42 4.46 2.34 0.29
CA CYS A 42 3.99 3.50 -0.44
C CYS A 42 4.50 4.80 0.17
N SER A 43 4.51 5.85 -0.64
CA SER A 43 4.80 7.19 -0.20
C SER A 43 3.52 7.99 -0.08
N ILE A 44 3.32 8.61 1.09
CA ILE A 44 2.14 9.41 1.44
C ILE A 44 2.56 10.75 2.01
N ASP A 45 1.66 11.73 1.97
CA ASP A 45 1.78 12.98 2.70
C ASP A 45 1.61 12.76 4.22
N SER A 46 2.28 13.59 5.02
CA SER A 46 2.13 13.56 6.48
C SER A 46 0.71 13.87 6.94
N ARG A 47 -0.04 14.62 6.15
CA ARG A 47 -1.42 15.03 6.42
C ARG A 47 -2.40 13.86 6.41
N VAL A 48 -2.13 12.84 5.60
CA VAL A 48 -3.02 11.69 5.41
C VAL A 48 -2.59 10.46 6.22
N PHE A 49 -1.46 10.53 6.95
CA PHE A 49 -0.96 9.41 7.76
C PHE A 49 -2.00 8.94 8.79
N GLN A 50 -2.61 9.86 9.53
CA GLN A 50 -3.60 9.52 10.55
C GLN A 50 -4.91 8.99 9.95
N GLU A 51 -5.33 9.57 8.81
CA GLU A 51 -6.53 9.13 8.09
C GLU A 51 -6.34 7.73 7.52
N LEU A 52 -5.20 7.46 6.88
CA LEU A 52 -4.83 6.14 6.38
C LEU A 52 -4.76 5.12 7.52
N ASN A 53 -4.15 5.45 8.66
CA ASN A 53 -4.09 4.53 9.80
C ASN A 53 -5.48 4.17 10.35
N THR A 54 -6.36 5.17 10.43
CA THR A 54 -7.75 4.98 10.89
C THR A 54 -8.52 4.10 9.91
N LEU A 55 -8.39 4.39 8.60
CA LEU A 55 -9.00 3.59 7.55
C LEU A 55 -8.50 2.14 7.59
N LEU A 56 -7.18 1.96 7.70
CA LEU A 56 -6.55 0.66 7.78
C LEU A 56 -7.13 -0.17 8.93
N CYS A 57 -7.19 0.42 10.13
CA CYS A 57 -7.73 -0.24 11.31
C CYS A 57 -9.22 -0.59 11.15
N SER A 58 -10.01 0.32 10.58
CA SER A 58 -11.44 0.10 10.31
C SER A 58 -11.67 -1.04 9.32
N GLU A 59 -10.94 -1.05 8.20
CA GLU A 59 -11.15 -1.99 7.11
C GLU A 59 -10.63 -3.38 7.44
N THR A 60 -9.53 -3.46 8.17
CA THR A 60 -8.91 -4.72 8.57
C THR A 60 -9.37 -5.21 9.95
N ARG A 61 -10.33 -4.52 10.60
CA ARG A 61 -10.78 -4.81 11.97
C ARG A 61 -9.62 -4.86 12.98
N GLY A 62 -8.65 -3.97 12.81
CA GLY A 62 -7.44 -3.88 13.62
C GLY A 62 -6.34 -4.89 13.29
N GLN A 63 -6.49 -5.69 12.23
CA GLN A 63 -5.45 -6.64 11.79
C GLN A 63 -4.37 -6.02 10.89
N GLY A 64 -4.60 -4.80 10.40
CA GLY A 64 -3.68 -4.05 9.55
C GLY A 64 -2.69 -3.23 10.37
N GLN A 65 -1.47 -3.11 9.86
CA GLN A 65 -0.38 -2.36 10.49
C GLN A 65 0.16 -1.30 9.55
N LEU A 66 0.40 -0.10 10.07
CA LEU A 66 1.00 1.02 9.34
C LEU A 66 2.32 1.40 10.03
N GLU A 67 3.43 1.09 9.37
CA GLU A 67 4.77 1.36 9.87
C GLU A 67 5.41 2.52 9.11
N LEU A 68 6.04 3.46 9.81
CA LEU A 68 6.79 4.55 9.16
C LEU A 68 8.21 4.07 8.85
N LEU A 69 8.55 3.96 7.56
CA LEU A 69 9.89 3.56 7.12
C LEU A 69 10.86 4.74 7.09
N SER A 70 10.41 5.91 6.61
CA SER A 70 11.26 7.11 6.53
C SER A 70 10.48 8.40 6.30
N PHE A 71 11.01 9.51 6.82
CA PHE A 71 10.48 10.87 6.60
C PHE A 71 10.89 11.49 5.26
N ARG A 72 11.41 10.72 4.30
CA ARG A 72 11.88 11.26 3.03
C ARG A 72 10.72 11.98 2.32
N ASP A 73 10.92 13.25 2.04
CA ASP A 73 10.07 14.06 1.17
C ASP A 73 10.16 13.45 -0.23
N VAL A 74 9.01 13.22 -0.86
CA VAL A 74 8.95 12.52 -2.14
C VAL A 74 9.42 13.49 -3.20
N ALA A 75 10.73 13.49 -3.49
CA ALA A 75 11.21 14.00 -4.76
C ALA A 75 10.63 13.08 -5.83
N GLU A 76 9.68 13.59 -6.59
CA GLU A 76 9.03 12.94 -7.72
C GLU A 76 10.09 12.27 -8.62
N GLY A 77 9.98 10.95 -8.80
CA GLY A 77 10.81 10.19 -9.75
C GLY A 77 11.40 8.91 -9.19
N ASP A 78 10.59 7.84 -9.12
CA ASP A 78 11.10 6.52 -9.48
C ASP A 78 9.94 5.70 -10.08
N GLU A 79 9.82 5.86 -11.38
CA GLU A 79 8.97 5.10 -12.27
C GLU A 79 9.63 3.75 -12.51
N THR A 80 9.31 2.74 -11.70
CA THR A 80 9.62 1.34 -12.03
C THR A 80 8.40 0.44 -11.82
N LEU A 81 7.49 0.53 -12.78
CA LEU A 81 6.61 -0.58 -13.17
C LEU A 81 7.48 -1.79 -13.53
N ASN A 82 7.64 -2.75 -12.63
CA ASN A 82 8.05 -4.10 -13.00
C ASN A 82 6.91 -5.08 -12.70
N ASP A 83 5.81 -4.87 -13.43
CA ASP A 83 4.86 -5.93 -13.75
C ASP A 83 5.61 -6.94 -14.65
N LEU A 84 6.14 -8.00 -14.05
CA LEU A 84 6.48 -9.22 -14.78
C LEU A 84 5.40 -10.25 -14.47
N HIS A 85 4.23 -10.07 -15.10
CA HIS A 85 3.47 -11.21 -15.58
C HIS A 85 4.32 -11.99 -16.59
N GLU A 86 5.03 -13.02 -16.15
CA GLU A 86 5.48 -14.08 -17.07
C GLU A 86 4.47 -15.23 -17.00
N GLU A 87 3.37 -15.03 -17.73
CA GLU A 87 2.47 -16.09 -18.13
C GLU A 87 3.16 -16.96 -19.20
N LYS A 88 3.36 -18.23 -18.85
CA LYS A 88 3.48 -19.43 -19.70
C LYS A 88 3.95 -19.25 -21.16
N ILE A 89 5.06 -19.93 -21.50
CA ILE A 89 5.16 -20.64 -22.78
C ILE A 89 5.51 -22.10 -22.53
N ASN A 90 4.61 -22.95 -22.99
CA ASN A 90 4.68 -24.38 -23.10
C ASN A 90 5.52 -24.74 -24.34
N ASP A 91 6.51 -25.62 -24.20
CA ASP A 91 6.90 -26.58 -25.24
C ASP A 91 7.24 -27.92 -24.56
#